data_AF-A0A939R1B4-F1
#
_entry.id   AF-A0A939R1B4-F1
#
_cell.length_a   1.000
_cell.length_b   1.000
_cell.length_c   1.000
_cell.angle_alpha   90.00
_cell.angle_beta   90.00
_cell.angle_gamma   90.00
#
_symmetry.space_group_name_H-M   'P 1'
#
loop_
_entity.id
_entity.type
_entity.pdbx_description
1 polymer ?
#
loop_
_entity_poly.entity_id
_entity_poly.type
_entity_poly.pdbx_seq_one_letter_code
_entity_poly.pdbx_strand_id
1 'polypeptide(L)'
;MNTIIDPVPVELLKAELTKSKKLEDTNKGGNELYIVTWHDSPHVVTEIGRLREVTFRAAGGSTGNEIDLDEYDKMEKPYKQLVVWDPDNEKIIGGYRFFYGSDAEFDEKGQPILASAHQFRFSQKYINEFLPHVLELGRNFVVPEYQSSKKGAKSLFAMDNLWDGLVAIIMKNPNLFYFFGKITLYPSYDHIMRDLIYHFLWKHFGDEEELVRPWDDLSVMPDSDPELMNLVVNQEDLTEDYKLLKQAAKMRGVHVPPNMTMYISITSQMLMFGTAVNRLMHNIEDTAVLLPFDTIYNEKKRRHIGAYLRYSKSRRRKDETVDFLELEDELIETWLSKRGRKVMRFLKKAGRKL
;
A
#
# COMPACT_ATOMS: atom_id res chain seq x y z
N MET A 1 -10.40 23.04 -11.65
CA MET A 1 -10.39 21.57 -11.75
C MET A 1 -11.11 21.19 -13.01
N ASN A 2 -10.54 20.29 -13.80
CA ASN A 2 -11.14 19.82 -15.05
C ASN A 2 -12.30 18.85 -14.76
N THR A 3 -13.26 18.75 -15.67
CA THR A 3 -14.31 17.73 -15.59
C THR A 3 -13.66 16.35 -15.69
N ILE A 4 -14.06 15.42 -14.81
CA ILE A 4 -13.59 14.02 -14.89
C ILE A 4 -14.19 13.40 -16.15
N ILE A 5 -13.42 12.59 -16.88
CA ILE A 5 -13.92 11.88 -18.06
C ILE A 5 -15.14 11.01 -17.73
N ASP A 6 -15.95 10.71 -18.75
CA ASP A 6 -17.05 9.75 -18.63
C ASP A 6 -16.53 8.34 -18.33
N PRO A 7 -17.33 7.47 -17.68
CA PRO A 7 -16.96 6.08 -17.45
C PRO A 7 -16.62 5.35 -18.75
N VAL A 8 -15.55 4.56 -18.72
CA VAL A 8 -15.18 3.71 -19.86
C VAL A 8 -16.28 2.65 -20.06
N PRO A 9 -16.74 2.38 -21.30
CA PRO A 9 -17.74 1.36 -21.58
C PRO A 9 -17.36 -0.01 -21.00
N VAL A 10 -18.30 -0.61 -20.25
CA VAL A 10 -18.09 -1.87 -19.51
C VAL A 10 -17.60 -3.03 -20.39
N GLU A 11 -18.06 -3.09 -21.64
CA GLU A 11 -17.65 -4.15 -22.57
C GLU A 11 -16.17 -4.06 -22.94
N LEU A 12 -15.60 -2.85 -22.97
CA LEU A 12 -14.15 -2.68 -23.20
C LEU A 12 -13.35 -3.15 -21.97
N LEU A 13 -13.85 -2.88 -20.76
CA LEU A 13 -13.22 -3.35 -19.53
C LEU A 13 -13.22 -4.89 -19.48
N LYS A 14 -14.35 -5.52 -19.77
CA LYS A 14 -14.48 -6.98 -19.78
C LYS A 14 -13.64 -7.63 -20.87
N ALA A 15 -13.51 -7.00 -22.04
CA ALA A 15 -12.64 -7.48 -23.11
C ALA A 15 -11.16 -7.52 -22.69
N GLU A 16 -10.74 -6.58 -21.83
CA GLU A 16 -9.36 -6.52 -21.33
C GLU A 16 -9.13 -7.36 -20.07
N LEU A 17 -10.13 -7.55 -19.19
CA LEU A 17 -10.06 -8.38 -17.97
C LEU A 17 -10.17 -9.88 -18.29
N THR A 18 -9.19 -10.40 -19.00
CA THR A 18 -9.18 -11.80 -19.46
C THR A 18 -8.65 -12.78 -18.40
N LYS A 19 -8.98 -14.07 -18.58
CA LYS A 19 -8.52 -15.15 -17.69
C LYS A 19 -6.99 -15.26 -17.57
N SER A 20 -6.22 -14.83 -18.57
CA SER A 20 -4.75 -14.86 -18.51
C SER A 20 -4.16 -13.78 -17.61
N LYS A 21 -4.90 -12.67 -17.42
CA LYS A 21 -4.52 -11.55 -16.54
C LYS A 21 -5.10 -11.69 -15.13
N LYS A 22 -6.04 -12.61 -14.94
CA LYS A 22 -6.63 -12.91 -13.62
C LYS A 22 -5.54 -13.42 -12.69
N LEU A 23 -5.37 -12.71 -11.58
CA LEU A 23 -4.48 -13.09 -10.50
C LEU A 23 -5.11 -14.27 -9.75
N GLU A 24 -6.22 -14.02 -9.05
CA GLU A 24 -6.97 -14.96 -8.21
C GLU A 24 -8.43 -14.51 -7.99
N ASP A 25 -9.23 -15.38 -7.35
CA ASP A 25 -10.51 -14.99 -6.76
C ASP A 25 -10.30 -14.49 -5.33
N THR A 26 -11.12 -13.55 -4.89
CA THR A 26 -11.03 -13.00 -3.53
C THR A 26 -11.60 -13.97 -2.48
N ASN A 27 -11.12 -13.87 -1.24
CA ASN A 27 -11.58 -14.72 -0.15
C ASN A 27 -13.04 -14.43 0.26
N LYS A 28 -13.46 -13.17 0.13
CA LYS A 28 -14.80 -12.69 0.54
C LYS A 28 -15.35 -11.73 -0.51
N GLY A 29 -16.67 -11.76 -0.69
CA GLY A 29 -17.39 -10.81 -1.54
C GLY A 29 -17.57 -11.26 -2.99
N GLY A 30 -17.02 -12.42 -3.39
CA GLY A 30 -17.18 -12.95 -4.75
C GLY A 30 -16.57 -12.04 -5.83
N ASN A 31 -15.54 -11.28 -5.46
CA ASN A 31 -14.82 -10.39 -6.37
C ASN A 31 -13.61 -11.12 -6.97
N GLU A 32 -13.09 -10.56 -8.04
CA GLU A 32 -11.95 -11.11 -8.79
C GLU A 32 -10.77 -10.13 -8.73
N LEU A 33 -9.55 -10.66 -8.72
CA LEU A 33 -8.32 -9.87 -8.75
C LEU A 33 -7.63 -10.01 -10.10
N TYR A 34 -7.25 -8.88 -10.68
CA TYR A 34 -6.49 -8.84 -11.93
C TYR A 34 -5.21 -8.01 -11.76
N ILE A 35 -4.18 -8.36 -12.53
CA ILE A 35 -3.01 -7.51 -12.72
C ILE A 35 -2.97 -7.09 -14.18
N VAL A 36 -2.94 -5.79 -14.43
CA VAL A 36 -2.91 -5.21 -15.77
C VAL A 36 -1.83 -4.13 -15.90
N THR A 37 -1.50 -3.76 -17.13
CA THR A 37 -0.64 -2.63 -17.45
C THR A 37 -1.27 -1.77 -18.53
N TRP A 38 -0.77 -0.55 -18.73
CA TRP A 38 -1.23 0.32 -19.82
C TRP A 38 -1.09 -0.35 -21.19
N HIS A 39 -0.01 -1.10 -21.40
CA HIS A 39 0.30 -1.73 -22.68
C HIS A 39 -0.65 -2.89 -23.03
N ASP A 40 -1.17 -3.60 -22.03
CA ASP A 40 -2.04 -4.76 -22.25
C ASP A 40 -3.53 -4.48 -22.02
N SER A 41 -3.87 -3.43 -21.27
CA SER A 41 -5.24 -3.08 -20.86
C SER A 41 -5.45 -1.56 -20.76
N PRO A 42 -5.28 -0.80 -21.86
CA PRO A 42 -5.39 0.65 -21.84
C PRO A 42 -6.77 1.15 -21.38
N HIS A 43 -7.86 0.45 -21.69
CA HIS A 43 -9.21 0.86 -21.25
C HIS A 43 -9.42 0.67 -19.76
N VAL A 44 -8.95 -0.44 -19.18
CA VAL A 44 -8.97 -0.71 -17.74
C VAL A 44 -8.10 0.29 -17.00
N VAL A 45 -6.89 0.58 -17.50
CA VAL A 45 -6.01 1.59 -16.86
C VAL A 45 -6.61 3.00 -16.96
N THR A 46 -7.28 3.32 -18.05
CA THR A 46 -8.03 4.59 -18.18
C THR A 46 -9.15 4.69 -17.13
N GLU A 47 -9.93 3.62 -16.95
CA GLU A 47 -10.98 3.60 -15.92
C GLU A 47 -10.39 3.68 -14.50
N ILE A 48 -9.26 3.03 -14.25
CA ILE A 48 -8.53 3.14 -12.97
C ILE A 48 -8.14 4.59 -12.70
N GLY A 49 -7.56 5.30 -13.68
CA GLY A 49 -7.19 6.71 -13.51
C GLY A 49 -8.40 7.61 -13.26
N ARG A 50 -9.54 7.30 -13.89
CA ARG A 50 -10.80 8.03 -13.67
C ARG A 50 -11.29 7.83 -12.23
N LEU A 51 -11.32 6.58 -11.77
CA LEU A 51 -11.78 6.20 -10.43
C LEU A 51 -10.86 6.71 -9.33
N ARG A 52 -9.55 6.80 -9.59
CA ARG A 52 -8.59 7.48 -8.72
C ARG A 52 -8.93 8.94 -8.56
N GLU A 53 -9.10 9.68 -9.65
CA GLU A 53 -9.45 11.10 -9.59
C GLU A 53 -10.79 11.33 -8.86
N VAL A 54 -11.80 10.48 -9.11
CA VAL A 54 -13.07 10.49 -8.35
C VAL A 54 -12.84 10.32 -6.85
N THR A 55 -12.01 9.34 -6.47
CA THR A 55 -11.76 8.99 -5.06
C THR A 55 -10.94 10.08 -4.36
N PHE A 56 -9.88 10.53 -5.02
CA PHE A 56 -8.92 11.47 -4.48
C PHE A 56 -9.46 12.90 -4.39
N ARG A 57 -10.33 13.32 -5.32
CA ARG A 57 -11.10 14.57 -5.17
C ARG A 57 -12.01 14.53 -3.96
N ALA A 58 -12.72 13.42 -3.75
CA ALA A 58 -13.60 13.27 -2.59
C ALA A 58 -12.84 13.33 -1.26
N ALA A 59 -11.56 12.95 -1.25
CA ALA A 59 -10.69 12.99 -0.07
C ALA A 59 -9.90 14.30 0.10
N GLY A 60 -9.86 15.17 -0.93
CA GLY A 60 -9.18 16.47 -0.88
C GLY A 60 -7.74 16.51 -1.42
N GLY A 61 -7.24 15.44 -2.06
CA GLY A 61 -5.87 15.40 -2.62
C GLY A 61 -5.86 14.74 -3.99
N SER A 62 -6.28 15.50 -5.00
CA SER A 62 -6.40 15.09 -6.40
C SER A 62 -5.35 15.77 -7.28
N THR A 63 -5.19 15.29 -8.50
CA THR A 63 -4.41 16.00 -9.53
C THR A 63 -5.14 17.24 -10.05
N GLY A 64 -6.47 17.27 -9.97
CA GLY A 64 -7.30 18.33 -10.56
C GLY A 64 -7.51 18.17 -12.07
N ASN A 65 -6.94 17.12 -12.67
CA ASN A 65 -7.07 16.77 -14.09
C ASN A 65 -8.30 15.91 -14.36
N GLU A 66 -8.61 15.64 -15.63
CA GLU A 66 -9.74 14.79 -16.01
C GLU A 66 -9.57 13.31 -15.61
N ILE A 67 -8.32 12.91 -15.37
CA ILE A 67 -7.90 11.54 -15.04
C ILE A 67 -6.60 11.58 -14.21
N ASP A 68 -6.47 10.72 -13.21
CA ASP A 68 -5.22 10.52 -12.45
C ASP A 68 -4.40 9.38 -13.07
N LEU A 69 -3.68 9.71 -14.15
CA LEU A 69 -2.61 8.90 -14.73
C LEU A 69 -1.37 9.77 -14.91
N ASP A 70 -0.20 9.22 -14.59
CA ASP A 70 1.09 9.88 -14.78
C ASP A 70 1.99 9.08 -15.74
N GLU A 71 3.21 9.57 -15.97
CA GLU A 71 4.19 8.95 -16.86
C GLU A 71 4.57 7.52 -16.44
N TYR A 72 4.53 7.22 -15.13
CA TYR A 72 4.85 5.91 -14.59
C TYR A 72 3.79 4.85 -14.93
N ASP A 73 2.57 5.26 -15.25
CA ASP A 73 1.53 4.34 -15.73
C ASP A 73 1.75 3.96 -17.21
N LYS A 74 2.48 4.78 -18.00
CA LYS A 74 2.58 4.65 -19.47
C LYS A 74 3.99 4.36 -20.01
N MET A 75 5.01 4.45 -19.17
CA MET A 75 6.41 4.20 -19.53
C MET A 75 6.64 2.78 -20.07
N GLU A 76 7.81 2.52 -20.67
CA GLU A 76 8.14 1.22 -21.28
C GLU A 76 7.98 0.04 -20.31
N LYS A 77 8.46 0.20 -19.07
CA LYS A 77 8.20 -0.70 -17.94
C LYS A 77 7.21 -0.04 -16.99
N PRO A 78 5.90 -0.07 -17.28
CA PRO A 78 4.94 0.68 -16.49
C PRO A 78 4.72 0.04 -15.12
N TYR A 79 4.25 0.85 -14.19
CA TYR A 79 3.67 0.33 -12.96
C TYR A 79 2.49 -0.57 -13.30
N LYS A 80 2.45 -1.70 -12.59
CA LYS A 80 1.36 -2.66 -12.70
C LYS A 80 0.20 -2.20 -11.83
N GLN A 81 -1.01 -2.51 -12.28
CA GLN A 81 -2.23 -2.18 -11.56
C GLN A 81 -2.85 -3.47 -11.03
N LEU A 82 -2.87 -3.63 -9.71
CA LEU A 82 -3.70 -4.63 -9.04
C LEU A 82 -5.11 -4.05 -8.94
N VAL A 83 -6.11 -4.74 -9.49
CA VAL A 83 -7.50 -4.25 -9.51
C VAL A 83 -8.45 -5.28 -8.94
N VAL A 84 -9.43 -4.81 -8.16
CA VAL A 84 -10.54 -5.60 -7.65
C VAL A 84 -11.75 -5.37 -8.55
N TRP A 85 -12.19 -6.42 -9.22
CA TRP A 85 -13.34 -6.44 -10.10
C TRP A 85 -14.54 -7.11 -9.41
N ASP A 86 -15.67 -6.43 -9.42
CA ASP A 86 -16.97 -6.95 -8.98
C ASP A 86 -17.73 -7.47 -10.21
N PRO A 87 -17.80 -8.79 -10.44
CA PRO A 87 -18.43 -9.35 -11.62
C PRO A 87 -19.97 -9.23 -11.60
N ASP A 88 -20.58 -9.08 -10.42
CA ASP A 88 -22.05 -8.99 -10.31
C ASP A 88 -22.55 -7.61 -10.75
N ASN A 89 -21.77 -6.57 -10.45
CA ASN A 89 -22.09 -5.19 -10.82
C ASN A 89 -21.29 -4.69 -12.03
N GLU A 90 -20.38 -5.51 -12.54
CA GLU A 90 -19.44 -5.20 -13.62
C GLU A 90 -18.67 -3.88 -13.38
N LYS A 91 -18.10 -3.76 -12.17
CA LYS A 91 -17.39 -2.54 -11.73
C LYS A 91 -16.03 -2.83 -11.15
N ILE A 92 -15.11 -1.89 -11.34
CA ILE A 92 -13.89 -1.81 -10.54
C ILE A 92 -14.23 -1.13 -9.21
N ILE A 93 -13.91 -1.81 -8.10
CA ILE A 93 -14.26 -1.32 -6.75
C ILE A 93 -13.07 -0.76 -5.98
N GLY A 94 -11.85 -1.09 -6.41
CA GLY A 94 -10.62 -0.59 -5.82
C GLY A 94 -9.39 -1.10 -6.56
N GLY A 95 -8.24 -0.53 -6.22
CA GLY A 95 -6.99 -0.91 -6.84
C GLY A 95 -5.76 -0.42 -6.09
N TYR A 96 -4.62 -0.95 -6.52
CA TYR A 96 -3.29 -0.59 -6.06
C TYR A 96 -2.35 -0.47 -7.26
N ARG A 97 -1.56 0.61 -7.31
CA ARG A 97 -0.43 0.71 -8.23
C ARG A 97 0.81 0.10 -7.59
N PHE A 98 1.54 -0.75 -8.31
CA PHE A 98 2.78 -1.31 -7.77
C PHE A 98 3.89 -1.47 -8.81
N PHE A 99 5.12 -1.49 -8.31
CA PHE A 99 6.32 -1.71 -9.12
C PHE A 99 7.33 -2.55 -8.35
N TYR A 100 8.03 -3.43 -9.07
CA TYR A 100 9.09 -4.24 -8.50
C TYR A 100 10.37 -3.43 -8.49
N GLY A 101 10.95 -3.17 -7.32
CA GLY A 101 12.21 -2.43 -7.24
C GLY A 101 13.39 -3.14 -7.93
N SER A 102 13.29 -4.46 -8.15
CA SER A 102 14.24 -5.20 -9.00
C SER A 102 14.26 -4.76 -10.46
N ASP A 103 13.18 -4.14 -10.92
CA ASP A 103 12.99 -3.73 -12.31
C ASP A 103 13.31 -2.24 -12.50
N ALA A 104 13.74 -1.57 -11.43
CA ALA A 104 14.04 -0.14 -11.42
C ALA A 104 15.21 0.19 -12.35
N GLU A 105 14.99 1.20 -13.19
CA GLU A 105 16.03 1.85 -13.97
C GLU A 105 16.55 3.06 -13.19
N PHE A 106 17.72 3.56 -13.56
CA PHE A 106 18.40 4.63 -12.85
C PHE A 106 18.64 5.82 -13.77
N ASP A 107 18.49 7.02 -13.22
CA ASP A 107 18.82 8.26 -13.92
C ASP A 107 20.34 8.49 -13.96
N GLU A 108 20.76 9.58 -14.62
CA GLU A 108 22.17 9.96 -14.72
C GLU A 108 22.85 10.24 -13.37
N LYS A 109 22.07 10.51 -12.31
CA LYS A 109 22.53 10.76 -10.95
C LYS A 109 22.56 9.48 -10.10
N GLY A 110 22.23 8.33 -10.69
CA GLY A 110 22.17 7.05 -10.01
C GLY A 110 20.98 6.91 -9.07
N GLN A 111 19.96 7.78 -9.18
CA GLN A 111 18.70 7.62 -8.45
C GLN A 111 17.74 6.73 -9.23
N PRO A 112 16.93 5.90 -8.55
CA PRO A 112 15.98 5.04 -9.23
C PRO A 112 14.83 5.86 -9.81
N ILE A 113 14.41 5.53 -11.03
CA ILE A 113 13.26 6.14 -11.69
C ILE A 113 11.99 5.49 -11.13
N LEU A 114 11.49 6.07 -10.03
CA LEU A 114 10.32 5.61 -9.29
C LEU A 114 9.31 6.74 -9.12
N ALA A 115 8.04 6.37 -8.95
CA ALA A 115 6.97 7.31 -8.64
C ALA A 115 7.22 8.11 -7.36
N SER A 116 8.03 7.61 -6.43
CA SER A 116 8.42 8.35 -5.21
C SER A 116 9.70 9.19 -5.37
N ALA A 117 10.48 9.03 -6.44
CA ALA A 117 11.78 9.67 -6.61
C ALA A 117 11.71 11.20 -6.79
N HIS A 118 10.56 11.72 -7.25
CA HIS A 118 10.34 13.17 -7.31
C HIS A 118 10.19 13.83 -5.93
N GLN A 119 9.86 13.06 -4.89
CA GLN A 119 9.70 13.54 -3.50
C GLN A 119 10.86 13.16 -2.60
N PHE A 120 11.51 12.03 -2.89
CA PHE A 120 12.50 11.42 -2.01
C PHE A 120 13.78 11.05 -2.76
N ARG A 121 14.91 11.20 -2.07
CA ARG A 121 16.21 10.69 -2.46
C ARG A 121 16.51 9.38 -1.73
N PHE A 122 17.15 8.45 -2.43
CA PHE A 122 17.49 7.12 -1.94
C PHE A 122 18.99 6.99 -1.77
N SER A 123 19.42 6.49 -0.61
CA SER A 123 20.84 6.24 -0.34
C SER A 123 21.35 5.04 -1.16
N GLN A 124 22.67 4.99 -1.38
CA GLN A 124 23.27 3.85 -2.07
C GLN A 124 23.03 2.53 -1.33
N LYS A 125 22.92 2.58 0.00
CA LYS A 125 22.58 1.43 0.83
C LYS A 125 21.16 0.95 0.56
N TYR A 126 20.19 1.86 0.47
CA TYR A 126 18.82 1.51 0.06
C TYR A 126 18.80 0.86 -1.32
N ILE A 127 19.43 1.50 -2.30
CA ILE A 127 19.47 1.05 -3.69
C ILE A 127 20.07 -0.34 -3.82
N ASN A 128 21.20 -0.61 -3.16
CA ASN A 128 21.91 -1.88 -3.33
C ASN A 128 21.30 -3.02 -2.50
N GLU A 129 20.80 -2.72 -1.30
CA GLU A 129 20.48 -3.76 -0.32
C GLU A 129 18.97 -3.94 -0.08
N PHE A 130 18.15 -2.93 -0.37
CA PHE A 130 16.69 -2.97 -0.15
C PHE A 130 15.90 -3.00 -1.44
N LEU A 131 16.14 -2.06 -2.35
CA LEU A 131 15.35 -1.84 -3.55
C LEU A 131 15.09 -3.12 -4.38
N PRO A 132 16.06 -4.04 -4.60
CA PRO A 132 15.81 -5.29 -5.33
C PRO A 132 14.78 -6.22 -4.68
N HIS A 133 14.46 -6.00 -3.41
CA HIS A 133 13.55 -6.78 -2.59
C HIS A 133 12.27 -6.01 -2.18
N VAL A 134 12.08 -4.82 -2.76
CA VAL A 134 10.97 -3.92 -2.48
C VAL A 134 9.87 -4.08 -3.53
N LEU A 135 8.63 -4.10 -3.06
CA LEU A 135 7.46 -3.78 -3.87
C LEU A 135 7.04 -2.34 -3.52
N GLU A 136 7.25 -1.41 -4.44
CA GLU A 136 6.74 -0.05 -4.27
C GLU A 136 5.24 -0.05 -4.51
N LEU A 137 4.52 0.63 -3.64
CA LEU A 137 3.08 0.68 -3.54
C LEU A 137 2.62 2.15 -3.56
N GLY A 138 1.72 2.49 -4.48
CA GLY A 138 1.10 3.82 -4.53
C GLY A 138 -0.33 3.81 -5.04
N ARG A 139 -0.96 5.00 -5.02
CA ARG A 139 -2.28 5.28 -5.59
C ARG A 139 -3.34 4.23 -5.20
N ASN A 140 -3.34 3.83 -3.93
CA ASN A 140 -4.38 2.93 -3.44
C ASN A 140 -5.71 3.67 -3.44
N PHE A 141 -6.77 2.98 -3.83
CA PHE A 141 -8.11 3.56 -3.77
C PHE A 141 -9.14 2.46 -3.58
N VAL A 142 -10.22 2.84 -2.91
CA VAL A 142 -11.49 2.14 -2.92
C VAL A 142 -12.49 3.19 -3.35
N VAL A 143 -13.29 2.92 -4.38
CA VAL A 143 -14.20 3.94 -4.92
C VAL A 143 -15.18 4.39 -3.82
N PRO A 144 -15.59 5.67 -3.75
CA PRO A 144 -16.38 6.19 -2.62
C PRO A 144 -17.66 5.39 -2.34
N GLU A 145 -18.29 4.87 -3.39
CA GLU A 145 -19.46 3.98 -3.30
C GLU A 145 -19.20 2.73 -2.45
N TYR A 146 -17.97 2.22 -2.42
CA TYR A 146 -17.58 1.01 -1.71
C TYR A 146 -16.78 1.30 -0.42
N GLN A 147 -16.68 2.55 0.02
CA GLN A 147 -16.01 2.92 1.28
C GLN A 147 -16.93 2.83 2.50
N SER A 148 -18.25 2.82 2.30
CA SER A 148 -19.22 2.72 3.39
C SER A 148 -19.82 1.33 3.49
N SER A 149 -19.86 0.77 4.70
CA SER A 149 -20.58 -0.47 5.04
C SER A 149 -22.08 -0.41 4.74
N LYS A 150 -22.64 0.80 4.53
CA LYS A 150 -24.07 1.02 4.23
C LYS A 150 -24.52 0.52 2.85
N LYS A 151 -23.59 0.20 1.93
CA LYS A 151 -23.91 -0.26 0.56
C LYS A 151 -23.79 -1.77 0.35
N GLY A 152 -23.72 -2.55 1.44
CA GLY A 152 -23.81 -4.01 1.40
C GLY A 152 -22.50 -4.73 1.71
N ALA A 153 -22.53 -6.06 1.68
CA ALA A 153 -21.41 -6.88 2.13
C ALA A 153 -20.11 -6.66 1.31
N LYS A 154 -20.20 -6.33 0.01
CA LYS A 154 -19.02 -6.16 -0.85
C LYS A 154 -18.18 -4.92 -0.51
N SER A 155 -18.79 -3.83 -0.02
CA SER A 155 -18.04 -2.64 0.41
C SER A 155 -17.23 -2.89 1.69
N LEU A 156 -17.65 -3.85 2.52
CA LEU A 156 -16.91 -4.25 3.71
C LEU A 156 -15.57 -4.95 3.37
N PHE A 157 -15.46 -5.56 2.19
CA PHE A 157 -14.33 -6.43 1.85
C PHE A 157 -13.35 -5.85 0.83
N ALA A 158 -13.61 -4.69 0.23
CA ALA A 158 -12.76 -4.12 -0.83
C ALA A 158 -11.29 -3.98 -0.40
N MET A 159 -11.03 -3.50 0.83
CA MET A 159 -9.67 -3.41 1.37
C MET A 159 -9.06 -4.79 1.65
N ASP A 160 -9.85 -5.72 2.20
CA ASP A 160 -9.40 -7.10 2.44
C ASP A 160 -9.07 -7.82 1.11
N ASN A 161 -9.80 -7.54 0.04
CA ASN A 161 -9.56 -8.09 -1.29
C ASN A 161 -8.24 -7.56 -1.89
N LEU A 162 -7.91 -6.28 -1.68
CA LEU A 162 -6.59 -5.76 -2.06
C LEU A 162 -5.47 -6.49 -1.30
N TRP A 163 -5.67 -6.82 -0.03
CA TRP A 163 -4.73 -7.64 0.74
C TRP A 163 -4.59 -9.05 0.20
N ASP A 164 -5.68 -9.70 -0.23
CA ASP A 164 -5.62 -11.00 -0.92
C ASP A 164 -4.67 -10.90 -2.14
N GLY A 165 -4.77 -9.82 -2.93
CA GLY A 165 -3.91 -9.59 -4.08
C GLY A 165 -2.44 -9.31 -3.73
N LEU A 166 -2.18 -8.50 -2.71
CA LEU A 166 -0.80 -8.24 -2.24
C LEU A 166 -0.14 -9.53 -1.73
N VAL A 167 -0.86 -10.36 -0.98
CA VAL A 167 -0.35 -11.67 -0.55
C VAL A 167 -0.11 -12.58 -1.75
N ALA A 168 -1.01 -12.63 -2.72
CA ALA A 168 -0.80 -13.41 -3.93
C ALA A 168 0.48 -12.99 -4.69
N ILE A 169 0.79 -11.70 -4.75
CA ILE A 169 2.04 -11.18 -5.33
C ILE A 169 3.25 -11.68 -4.51
N ILE A 170 3.23 -11.58 -3.19
CA ILE A 170 4.33 -12.03 -2.32
C ILE A 170 4.53 -13.55 -2.40
N MET A 171 3.45 -14.32 -2.44
CA MET A 171 3.47 -15.79 -2.55
C MET A 171 4.13 -16.24 -3.85
N LYS A 172 3.90 -15.51 -4.95
CA LYS A 172 4.53 -15.77 -6.26
C LYS A 172 5.97 -15.24 -6.34
N ASN A 173 6.34 -14.28 -5.50
CA ASN A 173 7.63 -13.59 -5.53
C ASN A 173 8.36 -13.69 -4.18
N PRO A 174 9.00 -14.84 -3.87
CA PRO A 174 9.55 -15.10 -2.54
C PRO A 174 10.81 -14.26 -2.22
N ASN A 175 11.30 -13.43 -3.14
CA ASN A 175 12.41 -12.49 -2.94
C ASN A 175 11.94 -11.10 -2.52
N LEU A 176 10.62 -10.85 -2.47
CA LEU A 176 10.07 -9.63 -1.91
C LEU A 176 10.04 -9.73 -0.39
N PHE A 177 10.75 -8.81 0.26
CA PHE A 177 10.84 -8.72 1.72
C PHE A 177 10.17 -7.47 2.26
N TYR A 178 10.01 -6.43 1.44
CA TYR A 178 9.54 -5.12 1.88
C TYR A 178 8.44 -4.57 0.98
N PHE A 179 7.49 -3.87 1.60
CA PHE A 179 6.64 -2.89 0.92
C PHE A 179 7.20 -1.50 1.16
N PHE A 180 7.32 -0.71 0.10
CA PHE A 180 7.62 0.72 0.21
C PHE A 180 6.38 1.51 -0.20
N GLY A 181 5.98 2.50 0.59
CA GLY A 181 4.79 3.30 0.29
C GLY A 181 4.80 4.61 1.06
N LYS A 182 3.66 5.30 1.04
CA LYS A 182 3.52 6.63 1.65
C LYS A 182 2.26 6.72 2.49
N ILE A 183 2.37 7.36 3.66
CA ILE A 183 1.25 7.77 4.49
C ILE A 183 0.93 9.22 4.15
N THR A 184 -0.23 9.48 3.57
CA THR A 184 -0.65 10.82 3.15
C THR A 184 -1.46 11.52 4.24
N LEU A 185 -1.11 12.76 4.55
CA LEU A 185 -1.93 13.71 5.30
C LEU A 185 -2.37 14.86 4.40
N TYR A 186 -3.61 15.31 4.57
CA TYR A 186 -4.18 16.40 3.77
C TYR A 186 -3.95 17.75 4.47
N PRO A 187 -3.75 18.86 3.74
CA PRO A 187 -3.51 20.18 4.33
C PRO A 187 -4.65 20.69 5.22
N SER A 188 -5.86 20.18 5.01
CA SER A 188 -7.03 20.52 5.83
C SER A 188 -7.05 19.85 7.20
N TYR A 189 -6.13 18.91 7.47
CA TYR A 189 -6.04 18.25 8.77
C TYR A 189 -5.46 19.20 9.82
N ASP A 190 -5.81 18.99 11.08
CA ASP A 190 -5.39 19.85 12.17
C ASP A 190 -3.86 19.85 12.33
N HIS A 191 -3.23 21.04 12.23
CA HIS A 191 -1.78 21.19 12.19
C HIS A 191 -1.07 20.69 13.46
N ILE A 192 -1.66 20.89 14.64
CA ILE A 192 -1.09 20.39 15.91
C ILE A 192 -1.15 18.86 15.93
N MET A 193 -2.28 18.27 15.51
CA MET A 193 -2.38 16.82 15.42
C MET A 193 -1.49 16.22 14.34
N ARG A 194 -1.28 16.93 13.23
CA ARG A 194 -0.35 16.53 12.17
C ARG A 194 1.08 16.44 12.73
N ASP A 195 1.51 17.46 13.45
CA ASP A 195 2.85 17.49 14.05
C ASP A 195 3.02 16.42 15.15
N LEU A 196 1.98 16.19 15.97
CA LEU A 196 1.93 15.06 16.92
C LEU A 196 2.07 13.71 16.23
N ILE A 197 1.44 13.54 15.07
CA ILE A 197 1.55 12.33 14.25
C ILE A 197 2.99 12.16 13.75
N TYR A 198 3.63 13.22 13.24
CA TYR A 198 5.02 13.16 12.79
C TYR A 198 5.98 12.84 13.93
N HIS A 199 5.78 13.46 15.09
CA HIS A 199 6.58 13.18 16.27
C HIS A 199 6.41 11.72 16.75
N PHE A 200 5.17 11.22 16.80
CA PHE A 200 4.88 9.82 17.10
C PHE A 200 5.57 8.87 16.11
N LEU A 201 5.50 9.14 14.81
CA LEU A 201 6.11 8.29 13.79
C LEU A 201 7.64 8.28 13.90
N TRP A 202 8.27 9.44 14.10
CA TRP A 202 9.72 9.54 14.27
C TRP A 202 10.20 8.80 15.51
N LYS A 203 9.51 8.94 16.64
CA LYS A 203 9.87 8.28 17.90
C LYS A 203 9.86 6.76 17.78
N HIS A 204 8.81 6.20 17.16
CA HIS A 204 8.58 4.75 17.15
C HIS A 204 9.17 4.04 15.93
N PHE A 205 9.41 4.76 14.83
CA PHE A 205 9.74 4.15 13.54
C PHE A 205 10.83 4.90 12.76
N GLY A 206 11.47 5.90 13.36
CA GLY A 206 12.46 6.73 12.67
C GLY A 206 13.58 5.91 12.05
N ASP A 207 13.90 6.23 10.80
CA ASP A 207 15.06 5.67 10.12
C ASP A 207 16.36 6.34 10.59
N GLU A 208 17.14 5.61 11.37
CA GLU A 208 18.48 6.02 11.85
C GLU A 208 19.56 5.91 10.76
N GLU A 209 19.32 5.12 9.71
CA GLU A 209 20.32 4.83 8.67
C GLU A 209 20.25 5.78 7.46
N GLU A 210 19.28 6.69 7.45
CA GLU A 210 19.02 7.64 6.37
C GLU A 210 18.91 6.98 4.98
N LEU A 211 18.27 5.82 4.93
CA LEU A 211 18.03 5.03 3.72
C LEU A 211 17.28 5.82 2.67
N VAL A 212 16.29 6.60 3.10
CA VAL A 212 15.48 7.47 2.25
C VAL A 212 15.28 8.79 2.98
N ARG A 213 15.35 9.90 2.26
CA ARG A 213 15.08 11.24 2.80
C ARG A 213 14.22 12.03 1.81
N PRO A 214 13.32 12.91 2.28
CA PRO A 214 12.71 13.90 1.40
C PRO A 214 13.79 14.78 0.76
N TRP A 215 13.52 15.32 -0.43
CA TRP A 215 14.34 16.40 -0.97
C TRP A 215 14.25 17.63 -0.06
N ASP A 216 15.35 18.35 0.12
CA ASP A 216 15.45 19.43 1.11
C ASP A 216 14.40 20.53 0.89
N ASP A 217 14.04 20.83 -0.36
CA ASP A 217 13.03 21.84 -0.71
C ASP A 217 11.58 21.35 -0.53
N LEU A 218 11.38 20.05 -0.30
CA LEU A 218 10.07 19.42 -0.07
C LEU A 218 9.91 18.94 1.37
N SER A 219 10.99 18.90 2.15
CA SER A 219 11.02 18.37 3.52
C SER A 219 10.07 19.15 4.44
N VAL A 220 9.22 18.42 5.17
CA VAL A 220 8.35 18.98 6.19
C VAL A 220 8.94 18.75 7.57
N MET A 221 9.05 19.82 8.34
CA MET A 221 9.43 19.78 9.75
C MET A 221 8.23 20.19 10.61
N PRO A 222 7.99 19.52 11.74
CA PRO A 222 7.04 19.99 12.74
C PRO A 222 7.40 21.42 13.19
N ASP A 223 6.39 22.28 13.31
CA ASP A 223 6.53 23.66 13.79
C ASP A 223 5.96 23.81 15.23
N SER A 224 5.27 22.78 15.70
CA SER A 224 4.69 22.75 17.04
C SER A 224 5.74 22.57 18.15
N ASP A 225 5.41 23.06 19.34
CA ASP A 225 6.27 23.03 20.53
C ASP A 225 6.72 21.59 20.90
N PRO A 226 8.03 21.29 20.91
CA PRO A 226 8.56 19.99 21.32
C PRO A 226 8.13 19.55 22.72
N GLU A 227 7.93 20.48 23.66
CA GLU A 227 7.45 20.14 25.01
C GLU A 227 6.01 19.61 24.98
N LEU A 228 5.14 20.22 24.17
CA LEU A 228 3.77 19.75 23.95
C LEU A 228 3.77 18.35 23.32
N MET A 229 4.64 18.12 22.34
CA MET A 229 4.75 16.83 21.66
C MET A 229 5.19 15.73 22.64
N ASN A 230 6.24 16.02 23.43
CA ASN A 230 6.74 15.11 24.46
C ASN A 230 5.72 14.87 25.57
N LEU A 231 4.83 15.82 25.88
CA LEU A 231 3.79 15.62 26.91
C LEU A 231 2.76 14.56 26.48
N VAL A 232 2.44 14.50 25.19
CA VAL A 232 1.44 13.56 24.64
C VAL A 232 2.07 12.22 24.28
N VAL A 233 3.30 12.22 23.76
CA VAL A 233 4.00 11.05 23.25
C VAL A 233 5.22 10.76 24.14
N ASN A 234 4.98 10.36 25.40
CA ASN A 234 6.02 10.12 26.42
C ASN A 234 6.23 8.65 26.80
N GLN A 235 5.42 7.73 26.31
CA GLN A 235 5.52 6.32 26.69
C GLN A 235 6.57 5.60 25.84
N GLU A 236 7.26 4.60 26.39
CA GLU A 236 8.13 3.75 25.57
C GLU A 236 7.28 2.77 24.71
N ASP A 237 6.13 2.35 25.24
CA ASP A 237 5.23 1.45 24.53
C ASP A 237 4.42 2.17 23.45
N LEU A 238 4.54 1.63 22.22
CA LEU A 238 3.84 2.12 21.04
C LEU A 238 2.32 2.16 21.21
N THR A 239 1.74 1.15 21.86
CA THR A 239 0.28 1.03 22.00
C THR A 239 -0.25 2.06 22.98
N GLU A 240 0.46 2.33 24.07
CA GLU A 240 0.12 3.37 25.03
C GLU A 240 0.24 4.77 24.42
N ASP A 241 1.35 5.09 23.73
CA ASP A 241 1.47 6.37 23.01
C ASP A 241 0.38 6.54 21.94
N TYR A 242 0.03 5.47 21.23
CA TYR A 242 -1.05 5.52 20.25
C TYR A 242 -2.42 5.75 20.89
N LYS A 243 -2.65 5.26 22.11
CA LYS A 243 -3.88 5.58 22.87
C LYS A 243 -3.91 7.06 23.23
N LEU A 244 -2.81 7.63 23.70
CA LEU A 244 -2.70 9.06 24.03
C LEU A 244 -2.91 9.94 22.80
N LEU A 245 -2.32 9.57 21.65
CA LEU A 245 -2.53 10.25 20.38
C LEU A 245 -4.00 10.28 19.96
N LYS A 246 -4.73 9.16 20.11
CA LYS A 246 -6.18 9.10 19.85
C LYS A 246 -6.99 9.98 20.82
N GLN A 247 -6.60 10.03 22.09
CA GLN A 247 -7.25 10.89 23.09
C GLN A 247 -7.04 12.38 22.74
N ALA A 248 -5.82 12.77 22.39
CA ALA A 248 -5.49 14.12 21.95
C ALA A 248 -6.30 14.51 20.69
N ALA A 249 -6.38 13.63 19.69
CA ALA A 249 -7.20 13.85 18.50
C ALA A 249 -8.67 14.12 18.88
N LYS A 250 -9.24 13.26 19.74
CA LYS A 250 -10.63 13.39 20.21
C LYS A 250 -10.86 14.72 20.94
N MET A 251 -9.93 15.16 21.78
CA MET A 251 -10.01 16.44 22.49
C MET A 251 -9.99 17.64 21.54
N ARG A 252 -9.35 17.50 20.38
CA ARG A 252 -9.31 18.52 19.32
C ARG A 252 -10.45 18.41 18.31
N GLY A 253 -11.41 17.50 18.53
CA GLY A 253 -12.55 17.29 17.64
C GLY A 253 -12.18 16.66 16.30
N VAL A 254 -11.02 16.02 16.20
CA VAL A 254 -10.57 15.29 15.01
C VAL A 254 -10.32 13.82 15.32
N HIS A 255 -10.06 13.03 14.28
CA HIS A 255 -9.70 11.62 14.41
C HIS A 255 -8.30 11.39 13.85
N VAL A 256 -7.57 10.43 14.44
CA VAL A 256 -6.35 9.93 13.81
C VAL A 256 -6.70 9.41 12.41
N PRO A 257 -5.98 9.83 11.36
CA PRO A 257 -6.27 9.45 9.98
C PRO A 257 -6.35 7.92 9.82
N PRO A 258 -7.40 7.37 9.18
CA PRO A 258 -7.59 5.93 9.07
C PRO A 258 -6.41 5.20 8.41
N ASN A 259 -5.75 5.85 7.44
CA ASN A 259 -4.54 5.30 6.82
C ASN A 259 -3.43 5.08 7.86
N MET A 260 -3.17 6.02 8.75
CA MET A 260 -2.20 5.83 9.83
C MET A 260 -2.57 4.65 10.73
N THR A 261 -3.84 4.54 11.13
CA THR A 261 -4.34 3.40 11.91
C THR A 261 -4.10 2.08 11.18
N MET A 262 -4.29 2.04 9.86
CA MET A 262 -4.02 0.84 9.06
C MET A 262 -2.55 0.41 9.20
N TYR A 263 -1.59 1.31 9.00
CA TYR A 263 -0.15 0.98 9.07
C TYR A 263 0.25 0.44 10.45
N ILE A 264 -0.17 1.11 11.53
CA ILE A 264 0.12 0.69 12.90
C ILE A 264 -0.53 -0.66 13.24
N SER A 265 -1.74 -0.92 12.72
CA SER A 265 -2.44 -2.20 12.92
C SER A 265 -1.84 -3.37 12.12
N ILE A 266 -0.90 -3.12 11.22
CA ILE A 266 -0.31 -4.15 10.35
C ILE A 266 0.99 -4.66 10.93
N THR A 267 1.85 -3.76 11.43
CA THR A 267 3.18 -4.09 11.94
C THR A 267 3.65 -3.04 12.95
N SER A 268 4.44 -3.48 13.93
CA SER A 268 5.14 -2.61 14.87
C SER A 268 6.62 -2.36 14.48
N GLN A 269 7.04 -2.78 13.28
CA GLN A 269 8.43 -2.69 12.83
C GLN A 269 8.54 -2.03 11.45
N MET A 270 7.68 -1.04 11.17
CA MET A 270 7.88 -0.22 9.98
C MET A 270 9.05 0.76 10.19
N LEU A 271 9.64 1.22 9.09
CA LEU A 271 10.56 2.36 9.09
C LEU A 271 9.85 3.57 8.48
N MET A 272 10.11 4.74 9.03
CA MET A 272 9.63 6.04 8.56
C MET A 272 10.83 6.90 8.15
N PHE A 273 10.78 7.45 6.94
CA PHE A 273 11.89 8.10 6.26
C PHE A 273 11.80 9.64 6.20
N GLY A 274 10.77 10.20 6.83
CA GLY A 274 10.44 11.62 6.76
C GLY A 274 9.27 11.93 5.82
N THR A 275 8.90 13.20 5.81
CA THR A 275 7.70 13.71 5.15
C THR A 275 8.08 14.73 4.09
N ALA A 276 7.46 14.62 2.91
CA ALA A 276 7.63 15.53 1.78
C ALA A 276 6.29 16.15 1.38
N VAL A 277 6.29 17.44 1.05
CA VAL A 277 5.14 18.09 0.39
C VAL A 277 5.03 17.59 -1.05
N ASN A 278 3.84 17.12 -1.43
CA ASN A 278 3.52 16.75 -2.79
C ASN A 278 2.81 17.90 -3.53
N ARG A 279 3.60 18.74 -4.20
CA ARG A 279 3.08 19.89 -4.95
C ARG A 279 2.18 19.49 -6.13
N LEU A 280 2.28 18.25 -6.62
CA LEU A 280 1.47 17.73 -7.73
C LEU A 280 0.04 17.32 -7.31
N MET A 281 -0.21 17.21 -6.01
CA MET A 281 -1.45 16.68 -5.44
C MET A 281 -2.03 17.65 -4.40
N HIS A 282 -2.17 18.93 -4.77
CA HIS A 282 -2.67 20.00 -3.88
C HIS A 282 -1.91 20.12 -2.54
N ASN A 283 -0.59 19.96 -2.57
CA ASN A 283 0.27 20.09 -1.39
C ASN A 283 -0.06 19.12 -0.25
N ILE A 284 -0.62 17.94 -0.53
CA ILE A 284 -0.67 16.86 0.47
C ILE A 284 0.75 16.56 1.00
N GLU A 285 0.83 16.10 2.23
CA GLU A 285 2.08 15.73 2.87
C GLU A 285 2.19 14.21 2.88
N ASP A 286 3.22 13.68 2.21
CA ASP A 286 3.46 12.25 2.12
C ASP A 286 4.63 11.86 3.04
N THR A 287 4.40 10.96 3.99
CA THR A 287 5.45 10.34 4.80
C THR A 287 5.87 9.02 4.18
N ALA A 288 7.13 8.91 3.74
CA ALA A 288 7.64 7.65 3.18
C ALA A 288 7.87 6.60 4.28
N VAL A 289 7.45 5.36 3.99
CA VAL A 289 7.55 4.23 4.92
C VAL A 289 8.00 2.95 4.23
N LEU A 290 8.76 2.12 4.95
CA LEU A 290 9.11 0.75 4.57
C LEU A 290 8.52 -0.24 5.57
N LEU A 291 7.81 -1.24 5.07
CA LEU A 291 7.20 -2.27 5.89
C LEU A 291 7.84 -3.62 5.54
N PRO A 292 8.58 -4.25 6.47
CA PRO A 292 8.98 -5.63 6.31
C PRO A 292 7.73 -6.52 6.30
N PHE A 293 7.52 -7.29 5.23
CA PHE A 293 6.34 -8.15 5.12
C PHE A 293 6.28 -9.19 6.26
N ASP A 294 7.44 -9.69 6.68
CA ASP A 294 7.53 -10.76 7.66
C ASP A 294 7.15 -10.33 9.09
N THR A 295 7.16 -9.02 9.36
CA THR A 295 6.76 -8.42 10.63
C THR A 295 5.27 -8.12 10.69
N ILE A 296 4.54 -8.30 9.58
CA ILE A 296 3.07 -8.21 9.57
C ILE A 296 2.50 -9.23 10.56
N TYR A 297 1.52 -8.81 11.36
CA TYR A 297 0.91 -9.67 12.38
C TYR A 297 0.34 -10.97 11.80
N ASN A 298 0.51 -12.06 12.54
CA ASN A 298 0.17 -13.41 12.08
C ASN A 298 -1.31 -13.58 11.74
N GLU A 299 -2.21 -12.93 12.47
CA GLU A 299 -3.66 -12.97 12.16
C GLU A 299 -3.92 -12.54 10.72
N LYS A 300 -3.30 -11.43 10.29
CA LYS A 300 -3.45 -10.90 8.94
C LYS A 300 -2.78 -11.79 7.90
N LYS A 301 -1.56 -12.26 8.16
CA LYS A 301 -0.84 -13.19 7.27
C LYS A 301 -1.64 -14.49 7.06
N ARG A 302 -2.07 -15.16 8.14
CA ARG A 302 -2.79 -16.43 8.07
C ARG A 302 -4.08 -16.29 7.27
N ARG A 303 -4.86 -15.24 7.53
CA ARG A 303 -6.13 -14.97 6.83
C ARG A 303 -5.98 -14.94 5.31
N HIS A 304 -4.99 -14.24 4.79
CA HIS A 304 -4.81 -14.03 3.35
C HIS A 304 -3.94 -15.11 2.68
N ILE A 305 -2.93 -15.65 3.37
CA ILE A 305 -2.13 -16.79 2.87
C ILE A 305 -3.02 -18.03 2.76
N GLY A 306 -3.87 -18.28 3.75
CA GLY A 306 -4.84 -19.37 3.74
C GLY A 306 -5.77 -19.31 2.53
N ALA A 307 -6.30 -18.11 2.25
CA ALA A 307 -7.13 -17.86 1.06
C ALA A 307 -6.40 -18.19 -0.25
N TYR A 308 -5.17 -17.69 -0.42
CA TYR A 308 -4.33 -17.99 -1.59
C TYR A 308 -4.10 -19.50 -1.77
N LEU A 309 -3.79 -20.21 -0.68
CA LEU A 309 -3.52 -21.65 -0.72
C LEU A 309 -4.75 -22.46 -1.10
N ARG A 310 -5.94 -22.09 -0.60
CA ARG A 310 -7.22 -22.70 -1.01
C ARG A 310 -7.46 -22.51 -2.51
N TYR A 311 -7.27 -21.29 -3.01
CA TYR A 311 -7.45 -20.98 -4.44
C TYR A 311 -6.46 -21.73 -5.35
N SER A 312 -5.18 -21.73 -4.98
CA SER A 312 -4.13 -22.41 -5.75
C SER A 312 -4.38 -23.93 -5.85
N LYS A 313 -4.92 -24.55 -4.78
CA LYS A 313 -5.26 -25.97 -4.77
C LYS A 313 -6.55 -26.29 -5.51
N SER A 314 -7.58 -25.46 -5.45
CA SER A 314 -8.83 -25.68 -6.22
C SER A 314 -8.59 -25.66 -7.73
N ARG A 315 -7.59 -24.90 -8.21
CA ARG A 315 -7.12 -25.00 -9.62
C ARG A 315 -6.44 -26.33 -9.95
N ARG A 316 -5.83 -27.01 -8.97
CA ARG A 316 -5.05 -28.25 -9.16
C ARG A 316 -5.84 -29.53 -8.92
N ARG A 317 -6.91 -29.51 -8.14
CA ARG A 317 -7.76 -30.69 -7.86
C ARG A 317 -9.24 -30.29 -7.98
N LYS A 318 -9.91 -30.79 -9.02
CA LYS A 318 -11.37 -30.66 -9.20
C LYS A 318 -12.16 -31.76 -8.46
N ASP A 319 -11.49 -32.81 -8.03
CA ASP A 319 -12.07 -33.93 -7.29
C ASP A 319 -11.32 -34.10 -5.97
N GLU A 320 -12.04 -33.98 -4.86
CA GLU A 320 -11.84 -34.64 -3.55
C GLU A 320 -12.23 -33.72 -2.39
N THR A 321 -13.19 -34.21 -1.60
CA THR A 321 -13.61 -33.70 -0.29
C THR A 321 -12.53 -34.03 0.75
N VAL A 322 -11.49 -33.21 0.83
CA VAL A 322 -10.52 -33.23 1.93
C VAL A 322 -11.01 -32.27 3.01
N ASP A 323 -10.85 -32.61 4.28
CA ASP A 323 -11.03 -31.63 5.36
C ASP A 323 -9.92 -30.58 5.24
N PHE A 324 -10.25 -29.46 4.59
CA PHE A 324 -9.28 -28.46 4.15
C PHE A 324 -8.71 -27.64 5.32
N LEU A 325 -9.37 -27.62 6.48
CA LEU A 325 -9.01 -26.72 7.58
C LEU A 325 -7.72 -27.14 8.28
N GLU A 326 -7.58 -28.42 8.66
CA GLU A 326 -6.34 -28.91 9.30
C GLU A 326 -5.15 -28.88 8.34
N LEU A 327 -5.40 -29.19 7.07
CA LEU A 327 -4.37 -29.21 6.03
C LEU A 327 -3.93 -27.79 5.62
N GLU A 328 -4.77 -26.78 5.85
CA GLU A 328 -4.46 -25.38 5.56
C GLU A 328 -3.47 -24.81 6.58
N ASP A 329 -3.70 -25.04 7.87
CA ASP A 329 -2.82 -24.56 8.93
C ASP A 329 -1.40 -25.14 8.79
N GLU A 330 -1.26 -26.43 8.50
CA GLU A 330 0.05 -27.05 8.26
C GLU A 330 0.79 -26.42 7.07
N LEU A 331 0.08 -26.11 5.99
CA LEU A 331 0.67 -25.46 4.81
C LEU A 331 1.09 -24.02 5.08
N ILE A 332 0.27 -23.28 5.82
CA ILE A 332 0.58 -21.92 6.24
C ILE A 332 1.85 -21.95 7.10
N GLU A 333 1.92 -22.81 8.11
CA GLU A 333 3.09 -22.93 8.98
C GLU A 333 4.33 -23.38 8.20
N THR A 334 4.19 -24.33 7.29
CA THR A 334 5.28 -24.77 6.40
C THR A 334 5.81 -23.63 5.54
N TRP A 335 4.91 -22.81 4.98
CA TRP A 335 5.30 -21.67 4.16
C TRP A 335 5.98 -20.59 5.01
N LEU A 336 5.39 -20.21 6.15
CA LEU A 336 5.95 -19.24 7.08
C LEU A 336 7.33 -19.67 7.58
N SER A 337 7.53 -20.95 7.90
CA SER A 337 8.82 -21.52 8.30
C SER A 337 9.87 -21.42 7.18
N LYS A 338 9.50 -21.80 5.94
CA LYS A 338 10.40 -21.69 4.77
C LYS A 338 10.79 -20.24 4.50
N ARG A 339 9.82 -19.33 4.57
CA ARG A 339 10.03 -17.91 4.38
C ARG A 339 10.90 -17.31 5.48
N GLY A 340 10.62 -17.61 6.74
CA GLY A 340 11.45 -17.18 7.88
C GLY A 340 12.91 -17.59 7.73
N ARG A 341 13.19 -18.84 7.34
CA ARG A 341 14.57 -19.28 7.05
C ARG A 341 15.23 -18.47 5.93
N LYS A 342 14.48 -18.09 4.91
CA LYS A 342 14.99 -17.29 3.79
C LYS A 342 15.30 -15.86 4.22
N VAL A 343 14.40 -15.23 4.97
CA VAL A 343 14.58 -13.88 5.54
C VAL A 343 15.79 -13.86 6.46
N MET A 344 15.94 -14.86 7.34
CA MET A 344 17.12 -14.98 8.21
C MET A 344 18.43 -15.07 7.43
N ARG A 345 18.47 -15.83 6.33
CA ARG A 345 19.66 -15.91 5.47
C ARG A 345 19.93 -14.57 4.78
N PHE A 346 18.89 -13.90 4.31
CA PHE A 346 18.99 -12.57 3.70
C PHE A 346 19.56 -11.55 4.69
N LEU A 347 18.96 -11.42 5.88
CA LEU A 347 19.40 -10.50 6.92
C LEU A 347 20.82 -10.81 7.40
N LYS A 348 21.16 -12.10 7.60
CA LYS A 348 22.52 -12.51 7.98
C LYS A 348 23.55 -12.12 6.93
N LYS A 349 23.24 -12.28 5.64
CA LYS A 349 24.13 -11.88 4.55
C LYS A 349 24.31 -10.35 4.50
N ALA A 350 23.27 -9.60 4.87
CA ALA A 350 23.30 -8.14 4.94
C ALA A 350 23.87 -7.59 6.27
N GLY A 351 24.26 -8.44 7.22
CA GLY A 351 24.75 -7.99 8.54
C GLY A 351 23.68 -7.35 9.43
N ARG A 352 22.39 -7.62 9.17
CA ARG A 352 21.25 -6.99 9.87
C ARG A 352 20.66 -7.90 10.94
N LYS A 353 20.13 -7.29 12.00
CA LYS A 353 19.28 -7.98 12.98
C LYS A 353 17.82 -7.92 12.52
N LEU A 354 17.01 -8.83 13.06
CA LEU A 354 15.59 -9.00 12.77
C LEU A 354 14.78 -7.79 13.24
#